data_AF-A0A9D0Y395-F1
#
_entry.id   AF-A0A9D0Y395-F1
#
_cell.length_a   1.000
_cell.length_b   1.000
_cell.length_c   1.000
_cell.angle_alpha   90.00
_cell.angle_beta   90.00
_cell.angle_gamma   90.00
#
_symmetry.space_group_name_H-M   'P 1'
#
loop_
_entity.id
_entity.type
_entity.pdbx_description
1 polymer ?
#
loop_
_entity_poly.entity_id
_entity_poly.type
_entity_poly.pdbx_seq_one_letter_code
_entity_poly.pdbx_strand_id
1 'polypeptide(L)'
;MKPIKLIMQAFGPYSGKTEIDFSKFASSGLFLVSGDTGSGKTTIFDAISYALFDKTSGQSRGINSIRSDFASEDTFTEVTYTFSHKDKVYIINRYPDQLRKGKKIDRMVQQKKGVSIKLPDGKLLDSLTEVNNTITDILGGLGYDQFKQISMIAQGEFLDLLLADNEKRNDILQRVFDTAYYQNISIKLR
;
A
#
# COMPACT_ATOMS: atom_id res chain seq x y z
N MET A 1 -11.11 6.03 3.85
CA MET A 1 -10.85 5.27 2.61
C MET A 1 -11.40 3.86 2.83
N LYS A 2 -12.07 3.27 1.84
CA LYS A 2 -12.65 1.92 1.92
C LYS A 2 -12.12 1.05 0.78
N PRO A 3 -11.48 -0.10 1.06
CA PRO A 3 -11.02 -1.00 0.00
C PRO A 3 -12.22 -1.61 -0.73
N ILE A 4 -12.13 -1.74 -2.06
CA ILE A 4 -13.14 -2.38 -2.91
C ILE A 4 -12.57 -3.66 -3.50
N LYS A 5 -11.38 -3.58 -4.11
CA LYS A 5 -10.76 -4.70 -4.81
C LYS A 5 -9.24 -4.60 -4.78
N LEU A 6 -8.56 -5.72 -4.58
CA LEU A 6 -7.12 -5.83 -4.73
C LEU A 6 -6.80 -6.99 -5.67
N ILE A 7 -5.98 -6.73 -6.67
CA ILE A 7 -5.44 -7.73 -7.58
C ILE A 7 -3.93 -7.71 -7.42
N MET A 8 -3.35 -8.86 -7.12
CA MET A 8 -1.91 -9.07 -7.00
C MET A 8 -1.49 -10.10 -8.03
N GLN A 9 -0.41 -9.83 -8.76
CA GLN A 9 0.17 -10.79 -9.70
C GLN A 9 1.68 -10.86 -9.48
N ALA A 10 2.22 -12.07 -9.37
CA ALA A 10 3.65 -12.33 -9.13
C ALA A 10 4.25 -11.44 -8.01
N PHE A 11 3.55 -11.35 -6.88
CA PHE A 11 3.85 -10.44 -5.76
C PHE A 11 4.00 -11.20 -4.44
N GLY A 12 5.19 -11.17 -3.84
CA GLY A 12 5.50 -11.91 -2.60
C GLY A 12 5.23 -13.43 -2.73
N PRO A 13 4.43 -14.07 -1.87
CA PRO A 13 4.10 -15.49 -2.01
C PRO A 13 3.01 -15.76 -3.08
N TYR A 14 2.39 -14.72 -3.66
CA TYR A 14 1.38 -14.87 -4.70
C TYR A 14 2.06 -14.96 -6.08
N SER A 15 2.36 -16.17 -6.54
CA SER A 15 3.04 -16.42 -7.83
C SER A 15 2.18 -16.10 -9.04
N GLY A 16 0.87 -16.36 -8.96
CA GLY A 16 -0.12 -16.08 -10.00
C GLY A 16 -0.97 -14.85 -9.73
N LYS A 17 -2.03 -14.69 -10.53
CA LYS A 17 -3.04 -13.64 -10.31
C LYS A 17 -3.96 -14.04 -9.17
N THR A 18 -3.94 -13.26 -8.11
CA THR A 18 -4.82 -13.37 -6.94
C THR A 18 -5.71 -12.15 -6.86
N GLU A 19 -7.02 -12.37 -6.71
CA GLU A 19 -8.02 -11.32 -6.63
C GLU A 19 -8.77 -11.39 -5.29
N ILE A 20 -8.78 -10.28 -4.56
CA ILE A 20 -9.51 -10.11 -3.32
C ILE A 20 -10.58 -9.03 -3.56
N ASP A 21 -11.84 -9.46 -3.53
CA ASP A 21 -13.00 -8.58 -3.65
C ASP A 21 -13.54 -8.25 -2.25
N PHE A 22 -13.20 -7.07 -1.76
CA PHE A 22 -13.63 -6.59 -0.45
C PHE A 22 -15.11 -6.20 -0.42
N SER A 23 -15.72 -5.95 -1.59
CA SER A 23 -17.14 -5.58 -1.66
C SER A 23 -18.05 -6.70 -1.14
N LYS A 24 -17.61 -7.96 -1.25
CA LYS A 24 -18.30 -9.14 -0.71
C LYS A 24 -18.42 -9.13 0.82
N PHE A 25 -17.55 -8.38 1.51
CA PHE A 25 -17.54 -8.26 2.97
C PHE A 25 -18.06 -6.89 3.45
N ALA A 26 -18.45 -6.01 2.51
CA ALA A 26 -18.80 -4.62 2.81
C ALA A 26 -20.03 -4.47 3.71
N SER A 27 -20.94 -5.44 3.71
CA SER A 27 -22.15 -5.44 4.55
C SER A 27 -21.85 -5.73 6.02
N SER A 28 -20.80 -6.49 6.30
CA SER A 28 -20.47 -6.96 7.65
C SER A 28 -19.58 -5.98 8.43
N GLY A 29 -18.92 -5.05 7.74
CA GLY A 29 -18.02 -4.05 8.34
C GLY A 29 -16.71 -4.59 8.93
N LEU A 30 -16.62 -5.91 9.14
CA LEU A 30 -15.48 -6.62 9.69
C LEU A 30 -15.22 -7.90 8.89
N PHE A 31 -13.94 -8.18 8.61
CA PHE A 31 -13.49 -9.43 8.01
C PHE A 31 -12.18 -9.88 8.67
N LEU A 32 -11.93 -11.19 8.64
CA LEU A 32 -10.73 -11.81 9.18
C LEU A 32 -9.90 -12.40 8.05
N VAL A 33 -8.61 -12.02 8.00
CA VAL A 33 -7.62 -12.67 7.14
C VAL A 33 -6.87 -13.71 7.98
N SER A 34 -7.15 -14.98 7.76
CA SER A 34 -6.55 -16.11 8.49
C SER A 34 -5.71 -17.00 7.58
N GLY A 35 -4.78 -17.75 8.16
CA GLY A 35 -3.88 -18.68 7.48
C GLY A 35 -2.57 -18.87 8.25
N ASP A 36 -1.74 -19.80 7.82
CA ASP A 36 -0.48 -20.13 8.50
C ASP A 36 0.56 -19.01 8.44
N THR A 37 1.53 -19.01 9.35
CA THR A 37 2.69 -18.11 9.27
C THR A 37 3.40 -18.30 7.93
N GLY A 38 3.65 -17.20 7.21
CA GLY A 38 4.24 -17.24 5.87
C GLY A 38 3.23 -17.37 4.72
N SER A 39 1.93 -17.52 4.98
CA SER A 39 0.90 -17.66 3.93
C SER A 39 0.61 -16.39 3.11
N GLY A 40 1.28 -15.27 3.39
CA GLY A 40 1.10 -14.01 2.66
C GLY A 40 0.08 -13.03 3.24
N LYS A 41 -0.41 -13.24 4.47
CA LYS A 41 -1.34 -12.31 5.15
C LYS A 41 -0.81 -10.87 5.18
N THR A 42 0.44 -10.69 5.63
CA THR A 42 1.10 -9.38 5.62
C THR A 42 1.30 -8.83 4.21
N THR A 43 1.47 -9.72 3.23
CA THR A 43 1.67 -9.34 1.83
C THR A 43 0.43 -8.68 1.22
N ILE A 44 -0.78 -9.01 1.67
CA ILE A 44 -2.00 -8.29 1.26
C ILE A 44 -1.89 -6.80 1.64
N PHE A 45 -1.40 -6.50 2.85
CA PHE A 45 -1.17 -5.13 3.30
C PHE A 45 0.02 -4.47 2.59
N ASP A 46 1.09 -5.23 2.34
CA ASP A 46 2.21 -4.76 1.54
C ASP A 46 1.78 -4.35 0.12
N ALA A 47 0.86 -5.10 -0.49
CA ALA A 47 0.34 -4.78 -1.82
C ALA A 47 -0.48 -3.49 -1.82
N ILE A 48 -1.34 -3.28 -0.81
CA ILE A 48 -2.08 -2.01 -0.67
C ILE A 48 -1.11 -0.84 -0.45
N SER A 49 -0.14 -1.01 0.44
CA SER A 49 0.88 0.01 0.72
C SER A 49 1.72 0.31 -0.51
N TYR A 50 2.10 -0.72 -1.26
CA TYR A 50 2.86 -0.60 -2.49
C TYR A 50 2.06 0.16 -3.55
N ALA A 51 0.80 -0.22 -3.77
CA ALA A 51 -0.09 0.45 -4.71
C ALA A 51 -0.28 1.95 -4.38
N LEU A 52 -0.32 2.32 -3.11
CA LEU A 52 -0.49 3.73 -2.71
C LEU A 52 0.83 4.51 -2.74
N PHE A 53 1.91 3.95 -2.19
CA PHE A 53 3.10 4.72 -1.82
C PHE A 53 4.43 4.23 -2.41
N ASP A 54 4.43 3.21 -3.28
CA ASP A 54 5.67 2.58 -3.79
C ASP A 54 6.56 2.03 -2.65
N LYS A 55 5.95 1.63 -1.53
CA LYS A 55 6.62 1.14 -0.31
C LYS A 55 5.87 -0.05 0.29
N THR A 56 6.60 -0.99 0.90
CA THR A 56 6.05 -2.16 1.62
C THR A 56 6.21 -1.98 3.13
N SER A 57 5.36 -2.62 3.92
CA SER A 57 5.24 -2.40 5.37
C SER A 57 6.44 -2.93 6.18
N GLY A 58 7.21 -3.88 5.63
CA GLY A 58 8.35 -4.53 6.28
C GLY A 58 9.66 -3.75 6.19
N GLN A 59 10.36 -3.58 7.32
CA GLN A 59 11.65 -2.88 7.41
C GLN A 59 12.83 -3.58 6.70
N SER A 60 12.69 -4.83 6.25
CA SER A 60 13.83 -5.65 5.80
C SER A 60 13.81 -6.06 4.32
N ARG A 61 12.82 -5.66 3.53
CA ARG A 61 12.74 -6.06 2.11
C ARG A 61 12.76 -4.82 1.24
N GLY A 62 13.91 -4.54 0.65
CA GLY A 62 14.02 -3.52 -0.39
C GLY A 62 13.00 -3.80 -1.50
N ILE A 63 12.54 -2.73 -2.17
CA ILE A 63 11.55 -2.75 -3.27
C ILE A 63 11.92 -3.76 -4.38
N ASN A 64 13.21 -4.09 -4.52
CA ASN A 64 13.71 -5.10 -5.45
C ASN A 64 13.30 -6.55 -5.13
N SER A 65 12.70 -6.82 -3.96
CA SER A 65 12.24 -8.15 -3.51
C SER A 65 10.71 -8.34 -3.64
N ILE A 66 10.01 -7.42 -4.31
CA ILE A 66 8.55 -7.45 -4.39
C ILE A 66 8.03 -8.57 -5.30
N ARG A 67 8.79 -8.92 -6.35
CA ARG A 67 8.44 -10.01 -7.26
C ARG A 67 8.47 -11.35 -6.54
N SER A 68 7.48 -12.20 -6.81
CA SER A 68 7.46 -13.58 -6.31
C SER A 68 8.52 -14.45 -6.98
N ASP A 69 9.40 -15.08 -6.20
CA ASP A 69 10.39 -16.04 -6.72
C ASP A 69 9.74 -17.30 -7.34
N PHE A 70 8.48 -17.57 -6.99
CA PHE A 70 7.70 -18.70 -7.50
C PHE A 70 6.94 -18.37 -8.79
N ALA A 71 6.98 -17.13 -9.27
CA ALA A 71 6.31 -16.74 -10.51
C ALA A 71 7.16 -17.11 -11.73
N SER A 72 6.51 -17.61 -12.79
CA SER A 72 7.20 -17.83 -14.07
C SER A 72 7.76 -16.54 -14.63
N GLU A 73 8.84 -16.62 -15.40
CA GLU A 73 9.48 -15.44 -16.02
C GLU A 73 8.54 -14.65 -16.93
N ASP A 74 7.53 -15.31 -17.48
CA ASP A 74 6.50 -14.71 -18.33
C ASP A 74 5.39 -13.98 -17.55
N THR A 75 5.32 -14.18 -16.22
CA THR A 75 4.31 -13.54 -15.38
C THR A 75 4.81 -12.19 -14.87
N PHE A 76 4.14 -11.12 -15.31
CA PHE A 76 4.46 -9.77 -14.86
C PHE A 76 4.03 -9.51 -13.42
N THR A 77 4.87 -8.79 -12.70
CA THR A 77 4.57 -8.30 -11.35
C THR A 77 3.74 -7.04 -11.47
N GLU A 78 2.53 -7.07 -10.93
CA GLU A 78 1.59 -5.95 -10.97
C GLU A 78 0.65 -5.99 -9.76
N VAL A 79 0.30 -4.82 -9.25
CA VAL A 79 -0.71 -4.65 -8.22
C VAL A 79 -1.72 -3.63 -8.68
N THR A 80 -2.99 -4.03 -8.73
CA THR A 80 -4.12 -3.15 -8.97
C THR A 80 -4.95 -3.02 -7.70
N TYR A 81 -5.11 -1.80 -7.20
CA TYR A 81 -5.89 -1.51 -6.01
C TYR A 81 -7.05 -0.56 -6.34
N THR A 82 -8.26 -0.98 -6.03
CA THR A 82 -9.48 -0.19 -6.17
C THR A 82 -10.03 0.13 -4.79
N PHE A 83 -10.29 1.41 -4.53
CA PHE A 83 -10.83 1.88 -3.26
C PHE A 83 -11.80 3.04 -3.47
N SER A 84 -12.64 3.30 -2.47
CA SER A 84 -13.41 4.53 -2.39
C SER A 84 -12.90 5.48 -1.31
N HIS A 85 -13.01 6.78 -1.59
CA HIS A 85 -12.77 7.85 -0.63
C HIS A 85 -13.79 8.97 -0.91
N LYS A 86 -14.55 9.40 0.11
CA LYS A 86 -15.63 10.41 -0.04
C LYS A 86 -16.57 10.07 -1.21
N ASP A 87 -17.03 8.82 -1.26
CA ASP A 87 -17.93 8.25 -2.28
C ASP A 87 -17.42 8.28 -3.73
N LYS A 88 -16.14 8.58 -3.92
CA LYS A 88 -15.44 8.54 -5.21
C LYS A 88 -14.59 7.30 -5.32
N VAL A 89 -14.62 6.64 -6.48
CA VAL A 89 -13.85 5.40 -6.75
C VAL A 89 -12.59 5.72 -7.51
N TYR A 90 -11.48 5.14 -7.07
CA TYR A 90 -10.17 5.28 -7.65
C TYR A 90 -9.59 3.91 -7.94
N ILE A 91 -8.92 3.77 -9.08
CA ILE A 91 -8.22 2.53 -9.46
C ILE A 91 -6.76 2.87 -9.68
N ILE A 92 -5.89 2.35 -8.82
CA ILE A 92 -4.44 2.48 -8.98
C ILE A 92 -3.90 1.19 -9.53
N ASN A 93 -2.97 1.32 -10.47
CA ASN A 93 -2.18 0.21 -10.98
C ASN A 93 -0.70 0.52 -10.88
N ARG A 94 0.10 -0.36 -10.28
CA ARG A 94 1.55 -0.23 -10.13
C ARG A 94 2.28 -1.50 -10.54
N TYR A 95 3.45 -1.31 -11.14
CA TYR A 95 4.37 -2.39 -11.48
C TYR A 95 5.82 -1.94 -11.29
N PRO A 96 6.71 -2.81 -10.79
CA PRO A 96 8.12 -2.49 -10.58
C PRO A 96 8.91 -2.55 -11.88
N ASP A 97 10.19 -2.17 -11.80
CA ASP A 97 11.18 -2.44 -12.85
C ASP A 97 11.28 -3.95 -13.05
N GLN A 98 11.06 -4.42 -14.28
CA GLN A 98 11.04 -5.85 -14.58
C GLN A 98 11.35 -6.13 -16.05
N LEU A 99 11.66 -7.38 -16.37
CA LEU A 99 11.79 -7.84 -17.75
C LEU A 99 10.42 -8.21 -18.33
N ARG A 100 10.19 -7.84 -19.58
CA ARG A 100 8.97 -8.14 -20.32
C ARG A 100 9.23 -8.57 -21.74
N LYS A 101 8.51 -9.60 -22.19
CA LYS A 101 8.48 -9.98 -23.61
C LYS A 101 8.12 -8.78 -24.47
N GLY A 102 9.02 -8.43 -25.39
CA GLY A 102 8.80 -7.32 -26.31
C GLY A 102 7.57 -7.58 -27.18
N LYS A 103 6.69 -6.57 -27.35
CA LYS A 103 5.48 -6.71 -28.19
C LYS A 103 5.78 -7.04 -29.67
N LYS A 104 7.00 -6.80 -30.15
CA LYS A 104 7.42 -6.96 -31.55
C LYS A 104 8.63 -7.87 -31.76
N ILE A 105 9.31 -8.26 -30.69
CA ILE A 105 10.58 -8.99 -30.74
C ILE A 105 10.49 -10.09 -29.71
N ASP A 106 10.81 -11.33 -30.10
CA ASP A 106 10.87 -12.49 -29.21
C ASP A 106 12.13 -12.44 -28.32
N ARG A 107 12.26 -11.35 -27.58
CA ARG A 107 13.32 -11.09 -26.60
C ARG A 107 12.73 -10.36 -25.40
N MET A 108 13.34 -10.58 -24.25
CA MET A 108 13.04 -9.83 -23.03
C MET A 108 13.54 -8.39 -23.16
N VAL A 109 12.69 -7.43 -22.82
CA VAL A 109 12.96 -5.98 -22.81
C VAL A 109 12.77 -5.47 -21.39
N GLN A 110 13.62 -4.53 -20.96
CA GLN A 110 13.47 -3.90 -19.66
C GLN A 110 12.26 -2.94 -19.66
N GLN A 111 11.28 -3.22 -18.81
CA GLN A 111 10.17 -2.34 -18.49
C GLN A 111 10.51 -1.58 -17.21
N LYS A 112 10.61 -0.25 -17.31
CA LYS A 112 10.79 0.60 -16.13
C LYS A 112 9.54 0.57 -15.24
N LYS A 113 9.70 0.77 -13.94
CA LYS A 113 8.57 0.87 -13.01
C LYS A 113 7.59 1.95 -13.45
N GLY A 114 6.32 1.72 -13.18
CA GLY A 114 5.26 2.64 -13.56
C GLY A 114 4.08 2.61 -12.62
N VAL A 115 3.29 3.67 -12.68
CA VAL A 115 2.05 3.82 -11.92
C VAL A 115 1.02 4.48 -12.81
N SER A 116 -0.23 4.09 -12.66
CA SER A 116 -1.36 4.86 -13.17
C SER A 116 -2.48 4.92 -12.16
N ILE A 117 -3.27 6.00 -12.22
CA ILE A 117 -4.52 6.13 -11.46
C ILE A 117 -5.64 6.53 -12.40
N LYS A 118 -6.75 5.79 -12.33
CA LYS A 118 -8.02 6.17 -12.94
C LYS A 118 -8.86 6.92 -11.92
N LEU A 119 -9.20 8.15 -12.25
CA LEU A 119 -10.04 9.04 -11.45
C LEU A 119 -11.54 8.77 -11.68
N PRO A 120 -12.43 9.28 -10.81
CA PRO A 120 -13.88 9.06 -10.90
C PRO A 120 -14.52 9.60 -12.18
N ASP A 121 -13.92 10.65 -12.77
CA ASP A 121 -14.32 11.24 -14.05
C ASP A 121 -13.84 10.43 -15.27
N GLY A 122 -13.11 9.33 -15.03
CA GLY A 122 -12.53 8.49 -16.07
C GLY A 122 -11.17 8.94 -16.57
N LYS A 123 -10.63 10.07 -16.10
CA LYS A 123 -9.29 10.55 -16.45
C LYS A 123 -8.25 9.54 -15.96
N LEU A 124 -7.31 9.18 -16.84
CA LEU A 124 -6.17 8.33 -16.52
C LEU A 124 -4.93 9.20 -16.41
N LEU A 125 -4.23 9.12 -15.28
CA LEU A 125 -2.91 9.72 -15.08
C LEU A 125 -1.89 8.59 -14.99
N ASP A 126 -0.74 8.73 -15.63
CA ASP A 126 0.34 7.72 -15.66
C ASP A 126 1.74 8.29 -15.32
N SER A 127 1.82 9.60 -15.06
CA SER A 127 3.04 10.26 -14.60
C SER A 127 3.28 9.95 -13.11
N LEU A 128 4.46 9.40 -12.79
CA LEU A 128 4.79 8.97 -11.43
C LEU A 128 4.61 10.09 -10.39
N THR A 129 5.11 11.28 -10.68
CA THR A 129 5.00 12.45 -9.80
C THR A 129 3.54 12.90 -9.65
N GLU A 130 2.81 12.99 -10.77
CA GLU A 130 1.42 13.45 -10.75
C GLU A 130 0.53 12.47 -10.00
N VAL A 131 0.70 11.17 -10.22
CA VAL A 131 -0.07 10.13 -9.52
C VAL A 131 0.25 10.13 -8.02
N ASN A 132 1.52 10.21 -7.63
CA ASN A 132 1.90 10.24 -6.21
C ASN A 132 1.32 11.46 -5.48
N ASN A 133 1.37 12.64 -6.10
CA ASN A 133 0.77 13.86 -5.56
C ASN A 133 -0.76 13.69 -5.45
N THR A 134 -1.39 13.20 -6.50
CA THR A 134 -2.84 12.94 -6.54
C THR A 134 -3.28 11.98 -5.44
N ILE A 135 -2.53 10.89 -5.20
CA ILE A 135 -2.82 9.93 -4.12
C ILE A 135 -2.71 10.62 -2.75
N THR A 136 -1.66 11.41 -2.54
CA THR A 136 -1.44 12.16 -1.30
C THR A 136 -2.59 13.14 -1.05
N ASP A 137 -3.02 13.87 -2.08
CA ASP A 137 -4.14 14.82 -2.00
C ASP A 137 -5.47 14.11 -1.71
N ILE A 138 -5.74 12.98 -2.36
CA ILE A 138 -6.94 12.16 -2.11
C ILE A 138 -6.98 11.69 -0.66
N LEU A 139 -5.83 11.30 -0.10
CA LEU A 139 -5.71 10.83 1.27
C LEU A 139 -5.60 11.98 2.29
N GLY A 140 -5.73 13.23 1.87
CA GLY A 140 -5.75 14.39 2.76
C GLY A 140 -4.37 14.77 3.31
N GLY A 141 -3.32 14.57 2.51
CA GLY A 141 -1.94 14.86 2.92
C GLY A 141 -1.25 13.72 3.68
N LEU A 142 -1.94 12.59 3.89
CA LEU A 142 -1.37 11.46 4.61
C LEU A 142 -0.21 10.83 3.83
N GLY A 143 0.99 10.91 4.40
CA GLY A 143 2.17 10.23 3.90
C GLY A 143 2.16 8.73 4.20
N TYR A 144 3.15 8.00 3.67
CA TYR A 144 3.31 6.56 3.92
C TYR A 144 3.39 6.21 5.41
N ASP A 145 4.22 6.93 6.17
CA ASP A 145 4.46 6.60 7.59
C ASP A 145 3.20 6.80 8.44
N GLN A 146 2.44 7.86 8.16
CA GLN A 146 1.15 8.14 8.81
C GLN A 146 0.09 7.12 8.38
N PHE A 147 0.00 6.81 7.08
CA PHE A 147 -0.91 5.79 6.58
C PHE A 147 -0.65 4.44 7.24
N LYS A 148 0.62 4.05 7.35
CA LYS A 148 1.03 2.81 8.01
C LYS A 148 0.58 2.80 9.47
N GLN A 149 0.82 3.87 10.23
CA GLN A 149 0.43 3.95 11.65
C GLN A 149 -1.08 3.95 11.88
N ILE A 150 -1.86 4.63 11.02
CA ILE A 150 -3.32 4.74 11.18
C ILE A 150 -4.04 3.50 10.65
N SER A 151 -3.58 2.96 9.51
CA SER A 151 -4.25 1.86 8.81
C SER A 151 -3.79 0.49 9.27
N MET A 152 -2.59 0.41 9.85
CA MET A 152 -2.06 -0.80 10.47
C MET A 152 -1.75 -0.48 11.91
N ILE A 153 -2.58 -0.99 12.82
CA ILE A 153 -2.11 -1.22 14.17
C ILE A 153 -1.13 -2.38 14.06
N ALA A 154 0.17 -2.09 13.96
CA ALA A 154 1.16 -3.13 13.75
C ALA A 154 1.09 -4.19 14.86
N GLN A 155 1.32 -5.45 14.50
CA GLN A 155 1.32 -6.57 15.43
C GLN A 155 2.41 -6.33 16.49
N GLY A 156 2.01 -6.03 17.72
CA GLY A 156 2.90 -5.66 18.83
C GLY A 156 2.83 -4.19 19.23
N GLU A 157 2.73 -3.25 18.27
CA GLU A 157 2.67 -1.80 18.58
C GLU A 157 1.38 -1.40 19.33
N PHE A 158 0.28 -2.14 19.15
CA PHE A 158 -0.91 -1.94 19.97
C PHE A 158 -0.66 -2.29 21.43
N LEU A 159 0.03 -3.41 21.65
CA LEU A 159 0.35 -3.88 22.99
C LEU A 159 1.32 -2.90 23.64
N ASP A 160 2.28 -2.38 22.87
CA ASP A 160 3.15 -1.30 23.31
C ASP A 160 2.36 -0.03 23.68
N LEU A 161 1.33 0.36 22.92
CA LEU A 161 0.45 1.48 23.28
C LEU A 161 -0.34 1.22 24.58
N LEU A 162 -0.87 0.01 24.75
CA LEU A 162 -1.62 -0.39 25.94
C LEU A 162 -0.73 -0.40 27.19
N LEU A 163 0.49 -0.93 27.06
CA LEU A 163 1.45 -1.09 28.15
C LEU A 163 2.38 0.11 28.34
N ALA A 164 2.38 1.08 27.42
CA ALA A 164 3.20 2.28 27.51
C ALA A 164 2.88 3.11 28.75
N ASP A 165 3.93 3.64 29.37
CA ASP A 165 3.83 4.74 30.30
C ASP A 165 3.32 6.02 29.61
N ASN A 166 2.97 7.03 30.40
CA ASN A 166 2.35 8.25 29.86
C ASN A 166 3.23 8.98 28.84
N GLU A 167 4.56 8.96 28.99
CA GLU A 167 5.47 9.60 28.04
C GLU A 167 5.51 8.84 26.71
N LYS A 168 5.72 7.52 26.75
CA LYS A 168 5.79 6.70 25.55
C LYS A 168 4.45 6.60 24.84
N ARG A 169 3.34 6.62 25.58
CA ARG A 169 1.98 6.68 25.01
C ARG A 169 1.74 8.00 24.30
N ASN A 170 2.16 9.13 24.88
CA ASN A 170 2.08 10.43 24.21
C ASN A 170 2.93 10.45 22.93
N ASP A 171 4.14 9.90 22.95
CA ASP A 171 4.97 9.82 21.74
C ASP A 171 4.32 8.96 20.63
N ILE A 172 3.75 7.81 20.99
CA ILE A 172 3.02 6.97 20.03
C ILE A 172 1.80 7.73 19.46
N LEU A 173 0.98 8.36 20.30
CA LEU A 173 -0.20 9.11 19.84
C LEU A 173 0.19 10.34 19.02
N GLN A 174 1.28 11.02 19.37
CA GLN A 174 1.80 12.14 18.59
C GLN A 174 2.24 11.71 17.20
N ARG A 175 2.87 10.54 17.08
CA ARG A 175 3.21 9.94 15.79
C ARG A 175 1.94 9.61 15.00
N VAL A 176 0.98 8.90 15.61
CA VAL A 176 -0.27 8.49 14.97
C VAL A 176 -1.10 9.67 14.45
N PHE A 177 -1.15 10.76 15.20
CA PHE A 177 -1.93 11.96 14.83
C PHE A 177 -1.09 13.08 14.21
N ASP A 178 0.19 12.83 13.93
CA ASP A 178 1.15 13.80 13.38
C ASP A 178 1.16 15.16 14.11
N THR A 179 1.13 15.14 15.45
CA THR A 179 1.05 16.37 16.26
C THR A 179 2.42 16.90 16.70
N ALA A 180 3.52 16.32 16.20
CA ALA A 180 4.89 16.74 16.49
C ALA A 180 5.14 18.23 16.16
N TYR A 181 4.47 18.76 15.14
CA TYR A 181 4.52 20.18 14.78
C TYR A 181 4.05 21.10 15.93
N TYR A 182 2.95 20.75 16.60
CA TYR A 182 2.41 21.54 17.71
C TYR A 182 3.31 21.50 18.94
N GLN A 183 3.96 20.36 19.18
CA GLN A 183 4.94 20.24 20.26
C GLN A 183 6.14 21.16 20.02
N ASN A 184 6.67 21.21 18.80
CA ASN A 184 7.76 22.10 18.42
C ASN A 184 7.39 23.59 18.58
N ILE A 185 6.14 23.96 18.28
CA ILE A 185 5.62 25.29 18.59
C ILE A 185 5.59 25.52 20.10
N SER A 186 5.07 24.57 20.88
CA SER A 186 4.98 24.72 22.34
C SER A 186 6.35 24.88 23.02
N ILE A 187 7.38 24.20 22.50
CA ILE A 187 8.76 24.30 22.99
C ILE A 187 9.34 25.69 22.67
N LYS A 188 9.05 26.24 21.48
CA LYS A 188 9.51 27.60 21.11
C LYS A 188 8.79 28.72 21.84
N LEU A 189 7.60 28.45 22.39
CA LEU A 189 6.81 29.42 23.17
C LEU A 189 7.12 29.37 24.68
N ARG A 190 7.94 28.42 25.12
CA ARG A 190 8.51 28.37 26.49
C ARG A 190 9.85 29.06 26.52
#